data_AF-A0A944GVV7-F1
#
_entry.id   AF-A0A944GVV7-F1
#
_cell.length_a   1.000
_cell.length_b   1.000
_cell.length_c   1.000
_cell.angle_alpha   90.00
_cell.angle_beta   90.00
_cell.angle_gamma   90.00
#
_symmetry.space_group_name_H-M   'P 1'
#
loop_
_entity.id
_entity.type
_entity.pdbx_description
1 polymer ?
#
loop_
_entity_poly.entity_id
_entity_poly.type
_entity_poly.pdbx_seq_one_letter_code
_entity_poly.pdbx_strand_id
1 'polypeptide(L)'
;MKKAWLAGLLSGMALGLFLGVIEYVFNIKVYTLLVNVDYVPVLKEFALPGIVEFGLHLIISVALAAGVEFYATKREIELESKFRLIFMISLIIGLALYPTTVLSNRTPPISSLYSFVFWMLGHGLYGLILGLLLTPAKKRGSLPRKYFYVLSTLILAITFLARWDDNREKNLTEVLDSKQIERVLFTQRSLENDMGQYNRKLSDKDAIEELISFLSQYKVIKVGDRNFHSEYPEEQFQFLLKYKDNRITMPALIERNVLLNDMYQYKITNGPFDYEWMEDFLKRKGEEL
;
A
#
# COMPACT_ATOMS: atom_id res chain seq x y z
N MET A 1 7.05 -22.52 29.98
CA MET A 1 8.20 -22.29 29.06
C MET A 1 8.19 -23.17 27.80
N LYS A 2 8.10 -24.51 27.87
CA LYS A 2 8.22 -25.40 26.68
C LYS A 2 7.22 -25.14 25.51
N LYS A 3 6.16 -24.36 25.72
CA LYS A 3 5.18 -23.97 24.67
C LYS A 3 5.35 -22.55 24.14
N ALA A 4 6.14 -21.70 24.81
CA ALA A 4 6.21 -20.28 24.49
C ALA A 4 6.99 -19.99 23.19
N TRP A 5 8.07 -20.74 22.95
CA TRP A 5 8.82 -20.62 21.70
C TRP A 5 7.96 -21.00 20.49
N LEU A 6 7.23 -22.12 20.56
CA LEU A 6 6.33 -22.53 19.48
C LEU A 6 5.18 -21.54 19.30
N ALA A 7 4.63 -21.02 20.40
CA ALA A 7 3.60 -20.00 20.35
C ALA A 7 4.09 -18.73 19.64
N GLY A 8 5.28 -18.25 19.99
CA GLY A 8 5.95 -17.12 19.33
C GLY A 8 6.12 -17.38 17.83
N LEU A 9 6.77 -18.49 17.45
CA LEU A 9 6.97 -18.85 16.05
C LEU A 9 5.67 -18.86 15.24
N LEU A 10 4.63 -19.56 15.73
CA LEU A 10 3.36 -19.65 15.03
C LEU A 10 2.66 -18.29 14.91
N SER A 11 2.67 -17.47 15.97
CA SER A 11 2.11 -16.12 15.90
C SER A 11 2.90 -15.19 14.98
N GLY A 12 4.23 -15.27 14.98
CA GLY A 12 5.10 -14.46 14.13
C GLY A 12 4.97 -14.85 12.65
N MET A 13 4.87 -16.14 12.34
CA MET A 13 4.57 -16.62 10.99
C MET A 13 3.21 -16.14 10.50
N ALA A 14 2.18 -16.20 11.35
CA ALA A 14 0.85 -15.72 10.99
C ALA A 14 0.82 -14.20 10.73
N LEU A 15 1.54 -13.41 11.55
CA LEU A 15 1.71 -11.97 11.34
C LEU A 15 2.42 -11.67 10.01
N GLY A 16 3.54 -12.34 9.75
CA GLY A 16 4.30 -12.19 8.52
C GLY A 16 3.48 -12.53 7.28
N LEU A 17 2.79 -13.67 7.31
CA LEU A 17 1.90 -14.07 6.21
C LEU A 17 0.77 -13.06 5.99
N PHE A 18 0.12 -12.62 7.07
CA PHE A 18 -0.96 -11.63 6.98
C PHE A 18 -0.48 -10.33 6.33
N LEU A 19 0.60 -9.73 6.84
CA LEU A 19 1.12 -8.48 6.26
C LEU A 19 1.68 -8.70 4.86
N GLY A 20 2.24 -9.86 4.55
CA GLY A 20 2.71 -10.21 3.21
C GLY A 20 1.57 -10.26 2.19
N VAL A 21 0.44 -10.85 2.56
CA VAL A 21 -0.78 -10.84 1.72
C VAL A 21 -1.29 -9.42 1.53
N ILE A 22 -1.33 -8.60 2.60
CA ILE A 22 -1.75 -7.20 2.49
C ILE A 22 -0.82 -6.41 1.57
N GLU A 23 0.50 -6.56 1.71
CA GLU A 23 1.48 -5.90 0.85
C GLU A 23 1.30 -6.30 -0.62
N TYR A 24 1.10 -7.60 -0.88
CA TYR A 24 0.88 -8.09 -2.24
C TYR A 24 -0.44 -7.57 -2.86
N VAL A 25 -1.54 -7.58 -2.12
CA VAL A 25 -2.87 -7.22 -2.64
C VAL A 25 -3.03 -5.71 -2.78
N PHE A 26 -2.56 -4.94 -1.80
CA PHE A 26 -2.78 -3.48 -1.74
C PHE A 26 -1.57 -2.67 -2.22
N ASN A 27 -0.45 -3.32 -2.54
CA ASN A 27 0.81 -2.69 -2.94
C ASN A 27 1.31 -1.64 -1.93
N ILE A 28 1.11 -1.90 -0.63
CA ILE A 28 1.58 -1.05 0.48
C ILE A 28 2.68 -1.79 1.25
N LYS A 29 3.80 -1.12 1.53
CA LYS A 29 5.06 -1.75 2.00
C LYS A 29 5.05 -2.21 3.49
N VAL A 30 3.92 -2.70 4.02
CA VAL A 30 3.74 -3.05 5.44
C VAL A 30 4.46 -4.33 5.87
N TYR A 31 4.64 -5.29 4.97
CA TYR A 31 5.46 -6.48 5.24
C TYR A 31 6.95 -6.13 5.18
N THR A 32 7.33 -5.28 4.22
CA THR A 32 8.68 -4.72 4.15
C THR A 32 9.01 -3.98 5.45
N LEU A 33 8.09 -3.20 6.03
CA LEU A 33 8.26 -2.60 7.36
C LEU A 33 8.45 -3.63 8.48
N LEU A 34 7.73 -4.76 8.44
CA LEU A 34 7.82 -5.80 9.47
C LEU A 34 9.23 -6.41 9.56
N VAL A 35 9.81 -6.68 8.40
CA VAL A 35 11.11 -7.35 8.28
C VAL A 35 12.28 -6.37 8.23
N ASN A 36 12.01 -5.08 7.99
CA ASN A 36 13.05 -4.07 7.89
C ASN A 36 13.94 -4.05 9.15
N VAL A 37 15.26 -4.02 8.95
CA VAL A 37 16.24 -3.93 10.03
C VAL A 37 17.08 -2.64 9.95
N ASP A 38 16.75 -1.72 9.04
CA ASP A 38 17.55 -0.53 8.77
C ASP A 38 17.59 0.43 9.99
N TYR A 39 16.59 0.34 10.88
CA TYR A 39 16.57 1.08 12.14
C TYR A 39 17.63 0.58 13.14
N VAL A 40 18.26 -0.57 12.92
CA VAL A 40 19.34 -1.11 13.75
C VAL A 40 20.68 -0.67 13.15
N PRO A 41 21.45 0.20 13.83
CA PRO A 41 22.66 0.81 13.25
C PRO A 41 23.71 -0.16 12.73
N VAL A 42 23.81 -1.36 13.31
CA VAL A 42 24.76 -2.40 12.89
C VAL A 42 24.25 -3.18 11.69
N LEU A 43 22.94 -3.44 11.60
CA LEU A 43 22.36 -4.30 10.56
C LEU A 43 22.12 -3.56 9.25
N LYS A 44 21.87 -2.24 9.30
CA LYS A 44 21.61 -1.42 8.10
C LYS A 44 22.74 -1.41 7.07
N GLU A 45 23.97 -1.73 7.49
CA GLU A 45 25.16 -1.77 6.63
C GLU A 45 25.21 -3.07 5.79
N PHE A 46 24.39 -4.07 6.13
CA PHE A 46 24.36 -5.36 5.44
C PHE A 46 23.14 -5.46 4.53
N ALA A 47 23.37 -5.84 3.27
CA ALA A 47 22.30 -6.23 2.35
C ALA A 47 21.80 -7.64 2.70
N LEU A 48 20.96 -7.73 3.74
CA LEU A 48 20.42 -9.01 4.19
C LEU A 48 19.33 -9.52 3.24
N PRO A 49 19.33 -10.82 2.88
CA PRO A 49 18.21 -11.43 2.18
C PRO A 49 16.93 -11.35 3.02
N GLY A 50 15.78 -11.15 2.39
CA GLY A 50 14.50 -10.99 3.09
C GLY A 50 14.12 -12.18 4.00
N ILE A 51 14.56 -13.40 3.67
CA ILE A 51 14.36 -14.59 4.53
C ILE A 51 15.16 -14.49 5.85
N VAL A 52 16.33 -13.85 5.82
CA VAL A 52 17.17 -13.63 7.00
C VAL A 52 16.56 -12.52 7.86
N GLU A 53 16.15 -11.41 7.25
CA GLU A 53 15.40 -10.33 7.91
C GLU A 53 14.14 -10.88 8.62
N PHE A 54 13.36 -11.70 7.93
CA PHE A 54 12.20 -12.37 8.52
C PHE A 54 12.57 -13.35 9.65
N GLY A 55 13.67 -14.10 9.50
CA GLY A 55 14.19 -14.97 10.55
C GLY A 55 14.55 -14.22 11.84
N LEU A 56 15.19 -13.05 11.73
CA LEU A 56 15.48 -12.18 12.86
C LEU A 56 14.19 -11.71 13.56
N HIS A 57 13.17 -11.36 12.78
CA HIS A 57 11.86 -11.01 13.32
C HIS A 57 11.23 -12.18 14.12
N LEU A 58 11.31 -13.41 13.61
CA LEU A 58 10.81 -14.59 14.32
C LEU A 58 11.55 -14.84 15.64
N ILE A 59 12.86 -14.57 15.71
CA ILE A 59 13.63 -14.67 16.96
C ILE A 59 13.09 -13.66 17.99
N ILE A 60 12.84 -12.41 17.58
CA ILE A 60 12.25 -11.38 18.46
C ILE A 60 10.87 -11.82 18.94
N SER A 61 10.05 -12.40 18.05
CA SER A 61 8.73 -12.92 18.41
C SER A 61 8.80 -14.05 19.46
N VAL A 62 9.73 -14.99 19.31
CA VAL A 62 9.97 -16.04 20.31
C VAL A 62 10.41 -15.47 21.65
N ALA A 63 11.34 -14.51 21.63
CA ALA A 63 11.83 -13.84 22.84
C ALA A 63 10.70 -13.08 23.56
N LEU A 64 9.85 -12.36 22.82
CA LEU A 64 8.68 -11.67 23.35
C LEU A 64 7.69 -12.66 23.98
N ALA A 65 7.36 -13.74 23.28
CA ALA A 65 6.45 -14.77 23.79
C ALA A 65 6.97 -15.41 25.08
N ALA A 66 8.27 -15.72 25.14
CA ALA A 66 8.91 -16.24 26.35
C ALA A 66 8.91 -15.22 27.50
N GLY A 67 9.23 -13.95 27.21
CA GLY A 67 9.28 -12.88 28.19
C GLY A 67 7.92 -12.57 28.80
N VAL A 68 6.88 -12.45 27.99
CA VAL A 68 5.50 -12.21 28.48
C VAL A 68 4.99 -13.42 29.25
N GLU A 69 5.26 -14.65 28.80
CA GLU A 69 4.90 -15.87 29.54
C GLU A 69 5.58 -15.93 30.91
N PHE A 70 6.88 -15.63 30.94
CA PHE A 70 7.67 -15.59 32.17
C PHE A 70 7.13 -14.53 33.14
N TYR A 71 6.89 -13.31 32.65
CA TYR A 71 6.35 -12.22 33.46
C TYR A 71 4.96 -12.57 34.02
N ALA A 72 4.06 -13.07 33.17
CA ALA A 72 2.70 -13.44 33.57
C ALA A 72 2.69 -14.55 34.62
N THR A 73 3.58 -15.55 34.48
CA THR A 73 3.72 -16.64 35.45
C THR A 73 4.27 -16.14 36.78
N LYS A 74 5.32 -15.30 36.74
CA LYS A 74 5.97 -14.77 37.95
C LYS A 74 5.05 -13.81 38.73
N ARG A 75 4.14 -13.12 38.05
CA ARG A 75 3.17 -12.21 38.66
C ARG A 75 1.82 -12.88 38.97
N GLU A 76 1.72 -14.19 38.75
CA GLU A 76 0.50 -14.97 38.97
C GLU A 76 -0.73 -14.33 38.30
N ILE A 77 -0.52 -13.76 37.10
CA ILE A 77 -1.57 -13.02 36.41
C ILE A 77 -2.70 -13.98 36.03
N GLU A 78 -3.90 -13.64 36.48
CA GLU A 78 -5.12 -14.35 36.15
C GLU A 78 -5.29 -14.55 34.64
N LEU A 79 -5.86 -15.67 34.27
CA LEU A 79 -5.78 -16.17 32.90
C LEU A 79 -6.44 -15.24 31.86
N GLU A 80 -7.58 -14.65 32.21
CA GLU A 80 -8.24 -13.65 31.36
C GLU A 80 -7.42 -12.37 31.24
N SER A 81 -6.81 -11.93 32.35
CA SER A 81 -5.92 -10.77 32.39
C SER A 81 -4.64 -11.03 31.61
N LYS A 82 -4.15 -12.27 31.58
CA LYS A 82 -2.99 -12.69 30.77
C LYS A 82 -3.27 -12.53 29.29
N PHE A 83 -4.43 -13.01 28.82
CA PHE A 83 -4.82 -12.84 27.41
C PHE A 83 -4.89 -11.35 27.03
N ARG A 84 -5.59 -10.54 27.86
CA ARG A 84 -5.70 -9.08 27.63
C ARG A 84 -4.33 -8.41 27.63
N LEU A 85 -3.46 -8.77 28.57
CA LEU A 85 -2.10 -8.26 28.66
C LEU A 85 -1.31 -8.54 27.38
N ILE A 86 -1.32 -9.79 26.89
CA ILE A 86 -0.63 -10.18 25.66
C ILE A 86 -1.13 -9.37 24.46
N PHE A 87 -2.46 -9.26 24.31
CA PHE A 87 -3.07 -8.50 23.22
C PHE A 87 -2.68 -7.02 23.27
N MET A 88 -2.74 -6.40 24.45
CA MET A 88 -2.39 -4.98 24.64
C MET A 88 -0.91 -4.71 24.41
N ILE A 89 -0.01 -5.57 24.95
CA ILE A 89 1.43 -5.45 24.70
C ILE A 89 1.72 -5.51 23.19
N SER A 90 1.05 -6.40 22.46
CA SER A 90 1.23 -6.51 21.01
C SER A 90 0.86 -5.21 20.28
N LEU A 91 -0.29 -4.60 20.63
CA LEU A 91 -0.71 -3.32 20.04
C LEU A 91 0.23 -2.18 20.42
N ILE A 92 0.70 -2.13 21.67
CA ILE A 92 1.65 -1.11 22.12
C ILE A 92 2.97 -1.24 21.36
N ILE A 93 3.48 -2.46 21.15
CA ILE A 93 4.68 -2.70 20.35
C ILE A 93 4.45 -2.27 18.90
N GLY A 94 3.33 -2.66 18.29
CA GLY A 94 2.98 -2.22 16.93
C GLY A 94 2.97 -0.70 16.82
N LEU A 95 2.30 -0.02 17.75
CA LEU A 95 2.24 1.45 17.79
C LEU A 95 3.63 2.08 17.95
N ALA A 96 4.46 1.54 18.85
CA ALA A 96 5.80 2.04 19.11
C ALA A 96 6.77 1.83 17.94
N LEU A 97 6.58 0.76 17.16
CA LEU A 97 7.44 0.42 16.02
C LEU A 97 7.04 1.12 14.73
N TYR A 98 5.78 1.53 14.54
CA TYR A 98 5.37 2.18 13.28
C TYR A 98 6.19 3.43 12.90
N PRO A 99 6.57 4.34 13.84
CA PRO A 99 7.41 5.50 13.53
C PRO A 99 8.79 5.16 12.95
N THR A 100 9.28 3.93 13.12
CA THR A 100 10.57 3.49 12.52
C THR A 100 10.54 3.53 10.99
N THR A 101 9.37 3.65 10.37
CA THR A 101 9.23 3.85 8.93
C THR A 101 9.91 5.12 8.40
N VAL A 102 10.18 6.11 9.26
CA VAL A 102 10.95 7.32 8.89
C VAL A 102 12.45 7.02 8.73
N LEU A 103 12.91 5.90 9.28
CA LEU A 103 14.33 5.52 9.29
C LEU A 103 14.75 4.71 8.05
N SER A 104 13.81 4.41 7.14
CA SER A 104 14.11 3.68 5.91
C SER A 104 13.31 4.23 4.72
N ASN A 105 13.95 4.23 3.54
CA ASN A 105 13.28 4.54 2.27
C ASN A 105 12.56 3.30 1.69
N ARG A 106 12.72 2.12 2.29
CA ARG A 106 12.08 0.86 1.86
C ARG A 106 10.67 0.71 2.43
N THR A 107 10.32 1.47 3.46
CA THR A 107 9.10 1.32 4.25
C THR A 107 8.02 2.32 3.81
N PRO A 108 6.75 2.17 4.22
CA PRO A 108 5.67 3.02 3.75
C PRO A 108 5.78 4.45 4.31
N PRO A 109 5.17 5.46 3.67
CA PRO A 109 5.13 6.81 4.22
C PRO A 109 4.49 6.81 5.61
N ILE A 110 5.07 7.54 6.57
CA ILE A 110 4.51 7.66 7.93
C ILE A 110 3.07 8.21 7.94
N SER A 111 2.72 9.04 6.95
CA SER A 111 1.39 9.61 6.75
C SER A 111 0.37 8.63 6.16
N SER A 112 0.78 7.41 5.76
CA SER A 112 -0.12 6.43 5.16
C SER A 112 -1.06 5.82 6.19
N LEU A 113 -2.31 6.30 6.23
CA LEU A 113 -3.34 5.76 7.13
C LEU A 113 -3.60 4.27 6.88
N TYR A 114 -3.66 3.84 5.62
CA TYR A 114 -3.85 2.42 5.27
C TYR A 114 -2.73 1.55 5.84
N SER A 115 -1.47 1.98 5.67
CA SER A 115 -0.31 1.25 6.19
C SER A 115 -0.36 1.13 7.71
N PHE A 116 -0.68 2.23 8.41
CA PHE A 116 -0.86 2.23 9.86
C PHE A 116 -1.97 1.27 10.32
N VAL A 117 -3.14 1.33 9.69
CA VAL A 117 -4.29 0.50 10.08
C VAL A 117 -3.98 -0.99 9.89
N PHE A 118 -3.47 -1.40 8.73
CA PHE A 118 -3.12 -2.81 8.49
C PHE A 118 -1.98 -3.29 9.38
N TRP A 119 -0.99 -2.44 9.65
CA TRP A 119 0.07 -2.71 10.61
C TRP A 119 -0.48 -3.03 12.02
N MET A 120 -1.41 -2.19 12.51
CA MET A 120 -2.05 -2.39 13.81
C MET A 120 -2.96 -3.61 13.83
N LEU A 121 -3.68 -3.90 12.75
CA LEU A 121 -4.47 -5.14 12.61
C LEU A 121 -3.59 -6.38 12.64
N GLY A 122 -2.44 -6.34 11.98
CA GLY A 122 -1.44 -7.40 12.05
C GLY A 122 -1.00 -7.66 13.49
N HIS A 123 -0.60 -6.62 14.21
CA HIS A 123 -0.21 -6.74 15.63
C HIS A 123 -1.37 -7.20 16.52
N GLY A 124 -2.61 -6.79 16.23
CA GLY A 124 -3.80 -7.34 16.86
C GLY A 124 -3.95 -8.84 16.62
N LEU A 125 -3.78 -9.30 15.38
CA LEU A 125 -3.81 -10.72 14.99
C LEU A 125 -2.73 -11.52 15.72
N TYR A 126 -1.50 -10.99 15.76
CA TYR A 126 -0.38 -11.58 16.51
C TYR A 126 -0.75 -11.78 17.98
N GLY A 127 -1.22 -10.72 18.65
CA GLY A 127 -1.60 -10.75 20.06
C GLY A 127 -2.76 -11.73 20.33
N LEU A 128 -3.73 -11.80 19.41
CA LEU A 128 -4.83 -12.75 19.47
C LEU A 128 -4.33 -14.20 19.40
N ILE A 129 -3.52 -14.55 18.39
CA ILE A 129 -2.98 -15.90 18.21
C ILE A 129 -2.07 -16.28 19.37
N LEU A 130 -1.14 -15.40 19.76
CA LEU A 130 -0.23 -15.65 20.87
C LEU A 130 -0.99 -15.84 22.19
N GLY A 131 -1.97 -14.97 22.46
CA GLY A 131 -2.85 -15.08 23.62
C GLY A 131 -3.62 -16.39 23.64
N LEU A 132 -4.13 -16.84 22.49
CA LEU A 132 -4.81 -18.14 22.34
C LEU A 132 -3.86 -19.31 22.64
N LEU A 133 -2.63 -19.27 22.13
CA LEU A 133 -1.66 -20.36 22.28
C LEU A 133 -1.08 -20.46 23.70
N LEU A 134 -0.87 -19.32 24.37
CA LEU A 134 -0.36 -19.26 25.75
C LEU A 134 -1.46 -19.44 26.81
N THR A 135 -2.72 -19.47 26.40
CA THR A 135 -3.87 -19.59 27.31
C THR A 135 -4.65 -20.90 27.06
N PRO A 136 -4.84 -21.79 28.05
CA PRO A 136 -5.60 -23.03 27.87
C PRO A 136 -7.04 -22.82 27.40
N ALA A 137 -7.48 -23.63 26.41
CA ALA A 137 -8.81 -23.52 25.79
C ALA A 137 -9.97 -23.67 26.78
N LYS A 138 -9.86 -24.58 27.76
CA LYS A 138 -10.90 -24.84 28.77
C LYS A 138 -11.20 -23.65 29.68
N LYS A 139 -10.33 -22.65 29.73
CA LYS A 139 -10.40 -21.51 30.67
C LYS A 139 -10.51 -20.15 29.96
N ARG A 140 -10.75 -20.12 28.65
CA ARG A 140 -10.69 -18.91 27.81
C ARG A 140 -11.99 -18.07 27.78
N GLY A 141 -13.11 -18.61 28.26
CA GLY A 141 -14.41 -17.94 28.20
C GLY A 141 -14.80 -17.50 26.79
N SER A 142 -15.58 -16.41 26.68
CA SER A 142 -15.99 -15.82 25.38
C SER A 142 -15.04 -14.73 24.86
N LEU A 143 -14.04 -14.32 25.65
CA LEU A 143 -13.13 -13.21 25.36
C LEU A 143 -12.48 -13.31 23.97
N PRO A 144 -11.81 -14.42 23.59
CA PRO A 144 -11.13 -14.49 22.30
C PRO A 144 -12.08 -14.39 21.09
N ARG A 145 -13.34 -14.82 21.24
CA ARG A 145 -14.35 -14.70 20.18
C ARG A 145 -14.67 -13.23 19.91
N LYS A 146 -14.76 -12.39 20.96
CA LYS A 146 -15.03 -10.95 20.82
C LYS A 146 -13.94 -10.26 20.00
N TYR A 147 -12.66 -10.50 20.32
CA TYR A 147 -11.53 -9.92 19.56
C TYR A 147 -11.47 -10.44 18.13
N PHE A 148 -11.72 -11.73 17.93
CA PHE A 148 -11.79 -12.32 16.60
C PHE A 148 -12.88 -11.66 15.73
N TYR A 149 -14.09 -11.49 16.27
CA TYR A 149 -15.18 -10.82 15.54
C TYR A 149 -14.85 -9.36 15.25
N VAL A 150 -14.31 -8.61 16.21
CA VAL A 150 -13.91 -7.22 15.98
C VAL A 150 -12.86 -7.13 14.87
N LEU A 151 -11.80 -7.95 14.94
CA LEU A 151 -10.73 -7.93 13.94
C LEU A 151 -11.23 -8.34 12.56
N SER A 152 -12.06 -9.40 12.49
CA SER A 152 -12.62 -9.88 11.22
C SER A 152 -13.55 -8.84 10.60
N THR A 153 -14.43 -8.22 11.40
CA THR A 153 -15.31 -7.14 10.93
C THR A 153 -14.52 -5.94 10.43
N LEU A 154 -13.44 -5.54 11.12
CA LEU A 154 -12.58 -4.44 10.67
C LEU A 154 -11.89 -4.77 9.34
N ILE A 155 -11.31 -5.97 9.21
CA ILE A 155 -10.66 -6.42 7.97
C ILE A 155 -11.66 -6.44 6.81
N LEU A 156 -12.86 -6.98 7.04
CA LEU A 156 -13.92 -7.02 6.04
C LEU A 156 -14.38 -5.61 5.65
N ALA A 157 -14.58 -4.72 6.65
CA ALA A 157 -14.98 -3.34 6.40
C ALA A 157 -13.92 -2.58 5.59
N ILE A 158 -12.64 -2.71 5.91
CA ILE A 158 -11.55 -2.05 5.19
C ILE A 158 -11.43 -2.61 3.77
N THR A 159 -11.49 -3.92 3.61
CA THR A 159 -11.42 -4.56 2.28
C THR A 159 -12.62 -4.13 1.43
N PHE A 160 -13.80 -4.07 2.03
CA PHE A 160 -15.00 -3.57 1.37
C PHE A 160 -14.87 -2.11 0.98
N LEU A 161 -14.41 -1.23 1.88
CA LEU A 161 -14.22 0.19 1.61
C LEU A 161 -13.17 0.42 0.52
N ALA A 162 -12.03 -0.29 0.57
CA ALA A 162 -11.00 -0.20 -0.46
C ALA A 162 -11.52 -0.68 -1.82
N ARG A 163 -12.24 -1.81 -1.85
CA ARG A 163 -12.84 -2.33 -3.08
C ARG A 163 -13.95 -1.42 -3.61
N TRP A 164 -14.75 -0.83 -2.74
CA TRP A 164 -15.76 0.16 -3.11
C TRP A 164 -15.11 1.42 -3.69
N ASP A 165 -14.06 1.93 -3.05
CA ASP A 165 -13.31 3.09 -3.55
C ASP A 165 -12.65 2.80 -4.90
N ASP A 166 -12.07 1.61 -5.12
CA ASP A 166 -11.50 1.23 -6.41
C ASP A 166 -12.52 1.14 -7.55
N ASN A 167 -13.77 0.76 -7.24
CA ASN A 167 -14.80 0.49 -8.26
C ASN A 167 -15.86 1.60 -8.36
N ARG A 168 -15.78 2.67 -7.55
CA ARG A 168 -16.67 3.82 -7.71
C ARG A 168 -16.23 4.70 -8.87
N GLU A 169 -17.18 5.43 -9.43
CA GLU A 169 -16.88 6.52 -10.36
C GLU A 169 -16.07 7.60 -9.62
N LYS A 170 -14.95 8.00 -10.21
CA LYS A 170 -14.01 8.99 -9.67
C LYS A 170 -13.71 10.06 -10.72
N ASN A 171 -13.20 11.19 -10.26
CA ASN A 171 -12.65 12.17 -11.18
C ASN A 171 -11.34 11.63 -11.79
N LEU A 172 -11.06 11.91 -13.06
CA LEU A 172 -9.80 11.50 -13.70
C LEU A 172 -8.58 12.03 -12.94
N THR A 173 -8.65 13.26 -12.43
CA THR A 173 -7.54 13.86 -11.67
C THR A 173 -7.29 13.18 -10.31
N GLU A 174 -8.30 12.53 -9.74
CA GLU A 174 -8.17 11.73 -8.52
C GLU A 174 -7.37 10.45 -8.81
N VAL A 175 -7.65 9.78 -9.94
CA VAL A 175 -6.93 8.58 -10.37
C VAL A 175 -5.47 8.88 -10.71
N LEU A 176 -5.18 10.07 -11.22
CA LEU A 176 -3.83 10.50 -11.60
C LEU A 176 -3.02 11.13 -10.46
N ASP A 177 -3.58 11.27 -9.25
CA ASP A 177 -2.96 11.99 -8.12
C ASP A 177 -2.47 13.40 -8.52
N SER A 178 -3.36 14.16 -9.18
CA SER A 178 -2.98 15.38 -9.92
C SER A 178 -2.26 16.45 -9.09
N LYS A 179 -2.57 16.55 -7.80
CA LYS A 179 -1.96 17.52 -6.86
C LYS A 179 -0.46 17.33 -6.70
N GLN A 180 0.01 16.11 -6.93
CA GLN A 180 1.42 15.74 -6.80
C GLN A 180 2.18 15.85 -8.13
N ILE A 181 1.51 16.08 -9.26
CA ILE A 181 2.17 16.17 -10.58
C ILE A 181 3.14 17.35 -10.57
N GLU A 182 4.40 17.07 -10.90
CA GLU A 182 5.46 18.07 -11.11
C GLU A 182 5.71 18.26 -12.60
N ARG A 183 5.70 17.18 -13.39
CA ARG A 183 5.94 17.23 -14.84
C ARG A 183 5.14 16.16 -15.57
N VAL A 184 4.78 16.46 -16.80
CA VAL A 184 4.16 15.51 -17.74
C VAL A 184 5.09 15.33 -18.92
N LEU A 185 5.58 14.11 -19.13
CA LEU A 185 6.31 13.74 -20.34
C LEU A 185 5.32 13.14 -21.32
N PHE A 186 5.38 13.52 -22.58
CA PHE A 186 4.46 13.04 -23.59
C PHE A 186 5.13 12.92 -24.95
N THR A 187 4.50 12.12 -25.81
CA THR A 187 4.95 11.96 -27.18
C THR A 187 3.99 12.73 -28.07
N GLN A 188 4.49 13.76 -28.75
CA GLN A 188 3.80 14.32 -29.89
C GLN A 188 4.24 13.53 -31.11
N ARG A 189 3.31 12.82 -31.76
CA ARG A 189 3.60 12.06 -32.98
C ARG A 189 4.26 12.98 -34.01
N SER A 190 5.52 12.71 -34.33
CA SER A 190 6.09 13.03 -35.64
C SER A 190 5.91 11.78 -36.48
N LEU A 191 5.26 11.90 -37.64
CA LEU A 191 4.90 10.80 -38.54
C LEU A 191 6.09 9.95 -39.05
N GLU A 192 7.34 10.27 -38.70
CA GLU A 192 8.53 9.68 -39.32
C GLU A 192 9.47 8.89 -38.40
N ASN A 193 9.31 8.88 -37.07
CA ASN A 193 10.23 8.13 -36.20
C ASN A 193 9.54 7.42 -35.03
N ASP A 194 9.32 6.11 -35.21
CA ASP A 194 8.73 5.12 -34.30
C ASP A 194 9.55 4.79 -33.03
N MET A 195 10.59 5.56 -32.72
CA MET A 195 11.31 5.36 -31.47
C MET A 195 10.46 5.94 -30.36
N GLY A 196 9.72 5.08 -29.64
CA GLY A 196 8.79 5.36 -28.54
C GLY A 196 9.39 6.07 -27.32
N GLN A 197 10.15 7.13 -27.56
CA GLN A 197 10.71 8.03 -26.58
C GLN A 197 9.78 9.24 -26.49
N TYR A 198 9.46 9.63 -25.26
CA TYR A 198 8.83 10.92 -25.00
C TYR A 198 9.74 12.00 -25.58
N ASN A 199 9.17 12.90 -26.37
CA ASN A 199 9.91 13.96 -27.08
C ASN A 199 9.54 15.36 -26.61
N ARG A 200 8.50 15.49 -25.78
CA ARG A 200 8.07 16.75 -25.21
C ARG A 200 7.72 16.61 -23.73
N LYS A 201 7.69 17.76 -23.06
CA LYS A 201 7.36 17.87 -21.63
C LYS A 201 6.45 19.07 -21.36
N LEU A 202 5.71 18.98 -20.26
CA LEU A 202 5.09 20.12 -19.58
C LEU A 202 5.74 20.23 -18.21
N SER A 203 6.42 21.35 -17.96
CA SER A 203 7.03 21.67 -16.66
C SER A 203 6.56 23.02 -16.11
N ASP A 204 5.99 23.89 -16.96
CA ASP A 204 5.37 25.13 -16.54
C ASP A 204 4.17 24.88 -15.63
N LYS A 205 4.11 25.62 -14.51
CA LYS A 205 3.11 25.42 -13.47
C LYS A 205 1.70 25.78 -13.97
N ASP A 206 1.57 26.87 -14.70
CA ASP A 206 0.27 27.35 -15.20
C ASP A 206 -0.27 26.39 -16.27
N ALA A 207 0.61 25.85 -17.13
CA ALA A 207 0.25 24.80 -18.08
C ALA A 207 -0.22 23.52 -17.38
N ILE A 208 0.47 23.07 -16.33
CA ILE A 208 0.04 21.90 -15.55
C ILE A 208 -1.31 22.15 -14.88
N GLU A 209 -1.56 23.34 -14.34
CA GLU A 209 -2.85 23.70 -13.75
C GLU A 209 -3.98 23.74 -14.81
N GLU A 210 -3.72 24.26 -16.01
CA GLU A 210 -4.66 24.25 -17.14
C GLU A 210 -4.99 22.81 -17.57
N LEU A 211 -3.98 21.94 -17.70
CA LEU A 211 -4.16 20.52 -18.00
C LEU A 211 -4.99 19.82 -16.92
N ILE A 212 -4.66 20.02 -15.65
CA ILE A 212 -5.40 19.43 -14.53
C ILE A 212 -6.86 19.92 -14.54
N SER A 213 -7.10 21.20 -14.81
CA SER A 213 -8.45 21.76 -14.93
C SER A 213 -9.25 21.07 -16.03
N PHE A 214 -8.66 20.87 -17.22
CA PHE A 214 -9.29 20.13 -18.31
C PHE A 214 -9.57 18.67 -17.93
N LEU A 215 -8.57 17.95 -17.42
CA LEU A 215 -8.74 16.55 -17.01
C LEU A 215 -9.79 16.40 -15.90
N SER A 216 -9.98 17.44 -15.07
CA SER A 216 -10.98 17.43 -13.99
C SER A 216 -12.44 17.40 -14.49
N GLN A 217 -12.66 17.61 -15.79
CA GLN A 217 -13.98 17.51 -16.39
C GLN A 217 -14.39 16.05 -16.62
N TYR A 218 -13.44 15.11 -16.64
CA TYR A 218 -13.70 13.70 -16.94
C TYR A 218 -13.90 12.87 -15.68
N LYS A 219 -14.84 11.94 -15.79
CA LYS A 219 -15.10 10.91 -14.79
C LYS A 219 -14.74 9.55 -15.32
N VAL A 220 -14.17 8.72 -14.46
CA VAL A 220 -13.69 7.40 -14.81
C VAL A 220 -14.14 6.34 -13.82
N ILE A 221 -14.32 5.12 -14.31
CA ILE A 221 -14.55 3.93 -13.51
C ILE A 221 -13.55 2.84 -13.89
N LYS A 222 -12.97 2.16 -12.90
CA LYS A 222 -12.08 1.01 -13.15
C LYS A 222 -12.90 -0.12 -13.78
N VAL A 223 -12.44 -0.64 -14.92
CA VAL A 223 -13.11 -1.75 -15.61
C VAL A 223 -12.32 -3.06 -15.52
N GLY A 224 -11.05 -3.00 -15.16
CA GLY A 224 -10.22 -4.19 -14.94
C GLY A 224 -8.73 -3.90 -14.98
N ASP A 225 -7.97 -4.97 -15.17
CA ASP A 225 -6.54 -4.88 -15.44
C ASP A 225 -6.29 -4.38 -16.87
N ARG A 226 -5.07 -3.91 -17.12
CA ARG A 226 -4.64 -3.39 -18.41
C ARG A 226 -4.67 -4.49 -19.47
N ASN A 227 -5.73 -4.53 -20.29
CA ASN A 227 -5.90 -5.43 -21.42
C ASN A 227 -6.46 -4.67 -22.63
N PHE A 228 -5.68 -3.69 -23.08
CA PHE A 228 -6.10 -2.73 -24.10
C PHE A 228 -5.59 -3.11 -25.49
N HIS A 229 -6.49 -3.02 -26.46
CA HIS A 229 -6.19 -3.01 -27.88
C HIS A 229 -6.69 -1.69 -28.45
N SER A 230 -5.84 -0.99 -29.20
CA SER A 230 -6.20 0.28 -29.81
C SER A 230 -7.21 0.06 -30.94
N GLU A 231 -8.31 0.79 -30.91
CA GLU A 231 -9.27 0.87 -32.01
C GLU A 231 -9.07 2.16 -32.82
N TYR A 232 -8.55 3.21 -32.18
CA TYR A 232 -8.37 4.53 -32.75
C TYR A 232 -6.93 5.02 -32.53
N PRO A 233 -5.94 4.42 -33.22
CA PRO A 233 -4.53 4.74 -33.00
C PRO A 233 -4.18 6.21 -33.25
N GLU A 234 -4.96 6.91 -34.08
CA GLU A 234 -4.78 8.34 -34.37
C GLU A 234 -5.32 9.26 -33.27
N GLU A 235 -6.10 8.75 -32.31
CA GLU A 235 -6.70 9.53 -31.22
C GLU A 235 -6.09 9.14 -29.86
N GLN A 236 -4.77 8.95 -29.83
CA GLN A 236 -4.04 8.54 -28.64
C GLN A 236 -3.24 9.68 -28.03
N PHE A 237 -3.41 9.85 -26.72
CA PHE A 237 -2.52 10.66 -25.90
C PHE A 237 -1.72 9.75 -24.97
N GLN A 238 -0.42 9.59 -25.26
CA GLN A 238 0.51 8.81 -24.43
C GLN A 238 1.35 9.74 -23.57
N PHE A 239 1.39 9.46 -22.27
CA PHE A 239 2.08 10.33 -21.31
C PHE A 239 2.67 9.56 -20.14
N LEU A 240 3.51 10.24 -19.39
CA LEU A 240 4.19 9.74 -18.22
C LEU A 240 4.23 10.86 -17.18
N LEU A 241 3.77 10.58 -15.96
CA LEU A 241 3.71 11.59 -14.90
C LEU A 241 4.92 11.44 -14.00
N LYS A 242 5.59 12.56 -13.74
CA LYS A 242 6.59 12.69 -12.68
C LYS A 242 5.98 13.51 -11.54
N TYR A 243 6.04 12.96 -10.34
CA TYR A 243 5.48 13.56 -9.13
C TYR A 243 6.56 14.27 -8.30
N LYS A 244 6.12 15.19 -7.43
CA LYS A 244 6.96 15.97 -6.51
C LYS A 244 7.77 15.10 -5.54
N ASP A 245 7.31 13.89 -5.26
CA ASP A 245 7.99 12.90 -4.42
C ASP A 245 8.93 11.97 -5.22
N ASN A 246 9.26 12.35 -6.46
CA ASN A 246 10.07 11.59 -7.41
C ASN A 246 9.46 10.26 -7.88
N ARG A 247 8.20 9.96 -7.57
CA ARG A 247 7.49 8.86 -8.24
C ARG A 247 7.36 9.18 -9.73
N ILE A 248 7.42 8.12 -10.53
CA ILE A 248 7.28 8.15 -11.98
C ILE A 248 6.26 7.05 -12.32
N THR A 249 5.19 7.39 -13.04
CA THR A 249 4.16 6.39 -13.42
C THR A 249 4.71 5.40 -14.45
N MET A 250 4.00 4.29 -14.65
CA MET A 250 4.15 3.57 -15.92
C MET A 250 3.65 4.47 -17.07
N PRO A 251 4.03 4.18 -18.34
CA PRO A 251 3.41 4.81 -19.50
C PRO A 251 1.89 4.72 -19.42
N ALA A 252 1.22 5.87 -19.38
CA ALA A 252 -0.21 6.03 -19.40
C ALA A 252 -0.68 6.37 -20.82
N LEU A 253 -1.95 6.06 -21.11
CA LEU A 253 -2.55 6.28 -22.42
C LEU A 253 -4.02 6.66 -22.25
N ILE A 254 -4.49 7.64 -23.02
CA ILE A 254 -5.92 7.91 -23.19
C ILE A 254 -6.26 7.73 -24.68
N GLU A 255 -7.31 6.97 -24.96
CA GLU A 255 -7.91 6.80 -26.30
C GLU A 255 -9.43 6.85 -26.15
N ARG A 256 -10.06 7.92 -26.64
CA ARG A 256 -11.50 8.17 -26.52
C ARG A 256 -12.05 7.97 -25.10
N ASN A 257 -12.71 6.83 -24.86
CA ASN A 257 -13.36 6.51 -23.59
C ASN A 257 -12.50 5.61 -22.70
N VAL A 258 -11.23 5.38 -23.05
CA VAL A 258 -10.35 4.47 -22.32
C VAL A 258 -9.18 5.26 -21.76
N LEU A 259 -8.88 5.03 -20.48
CA LEU A 259 -7.65 5.44 -19.82
C LEU A 259 -6.91 4.20 -19.35
N LEU A 260 -5.62 4.11 -19.68
CA LEU A 260 -4.67 3.20 -19.06
C LEU A 260 -3.81 3.99 -18.10
N ASN A 261 -3.81 3.60 -16.83
CA ASN A 261 -2.95 4.17 -15.81
C ASN A 261 -2.39 3.05 -14.95
N ASP A 262 -1.06 3.02 -14.81
CA ASP A 262 -0.31 1.92 -14.21
C ASP A 262 -0.72 0.55 -14.80
N MET A 263 -1.22 -0.36 -13.95
CA MET A 263 -1.62 -1.73 -14.30
C MET A 263 -3.11 -1.86 -14.61
N TYR A 264 -3.87 -0.76 -14.61
CA TYR A 264 -5.33 -0.79 -14.66
C TYR A 264 -5.87 -0.07 -15.89
N GLN A 265 -7.05 -0.53 -16.31
CA GLN A 265 -7.85 0.09 -17.34
C GLN A 265 -9.09 0.72 -16.73
N TYR A 266 -9.37 1.94 -17.16
CA TYR A 266 -10.51 2.74 -16.75
C TYR A 266 -11.33 3.12 -17.97
N LYS A 267 -12.65 3.22 -17.78
CA LYS A 267 -13.58 3.76 -18.76
C LYS A 267 -13.98 5.18 -18.36
N ILE A 268 -13.87 6.13 -19.29
CA ILE A 268 -14.43 7.47 -19.16
C ILE A 268 -15.95 7.37 -19.32
N THR A 269 -16.69 7.88 -18.34
CA THR A 269 -18.14 7.63 -18.23
C THR A 269 -19.00 8.78 -18.73
N ASN A 270 -18.44 9.98 -18.88
CA ASN A 270 -19.17 11.21 -19.21
C ASN A 270 -18.84 11.79 -20.58
N GLY A 271 -18.34 10.96 -21.51
CA GLY A 271 -18.07 11.33 -22.90
C GLY A 271 -16.68 10.92 -23.36
N PRO A 272 -16.41 10.94 -24.68
CA PRO A 272 -15.07 10.73 -25.19
C PRO A 272 -14.15 11.87 -24.75
N PHE A 273 -12.88 11.53 -24.58
CA PHE A 273 -11.81 12.50 -24.37
C PHE A 273 -11.72 13.46 -25.56
N ASP A 274 -11.60 14.76 -25.28
CA ASP A 274 -11.50 15.80 -26.30
C ASP A 274 -10.05 15.87 -26.79
N TYR A 275 -9.76 15.11 -27.84
CA TYR A 275 -8.42 14.97 -28.41
C TYR A 275 -7.96 16.24 -29.11
N GLU A 276 -8.85 16.94 -29.81
CA GLU A 276 -8.54 18.19 -30.51
C GLU A 276 -8.06 19.25 -29.52
N TRP A 277 -8.78 19.40 -28.39
CA TRP A 277 -8.34 20.31 -27.33
C TRP A 277 -6.96 19.94 -26.80
N MET A 278 -6.70 18.64 -26.58
CA MET A 278 -5.42 18.16 -26.06
C MET A 278 -4.28 18.44 -27.03
N GLU A 279 -4.44 18.13 -28.31
CA GLU A 279 -3.42 18.40 -29.33
C GLU A 279 -3.09 19.90 -29.42
N ASP A 280 -4.11 20.76 -29.47
CA ASP A 280 -3.94 22.21 -29.52
C ASP A 280 -3.27 22.74 -28.25
N PHE A 281 -3.66 22.22 -27.08
CA PHE A 281 -3.02 22.55 -25.81
C PHE A 281 -1.55 22.17 -25.79
N LEU A 282 -1.20 20.93 -26.16
CA LEU A 282 0.17 20.45 -26.18
C LEU A 282 1.02 21.17 -27.23
N LYS A 283 0.45 21.52 -28.38
CA LYS A 283 1.14 22.33 -29.40
C LYS A 283 1.51 23.71 -28.84
N ARG A 284 0.58 24.36 -28.12
CA ARG A 284 0.79 25.70 -27.54
C ARG A 284 1.71 25.71 -26.31
N LYS A 285 1.61 24.70 -25.44
CA LYS A 285 2.22 24.71 -24.10
C LYS A 285 3.36 23.71 -23.92
N GLY A 286 3.48 22.72 -24.81
CA GLY A 286 4.55 21.74 -24.75
C GLY A 286 5.92 22.36 -24.98
N GLU A 287 6.92 21.82 -24.31
CA GLU A 287 8.33 22.14 -24.52
C GLU A 287 9.02 20.93 -25.15
N GLU A 288 10.01 21.16 -26.01
CA GLU A 288 10.92 20.08 -26.42
C GLU A 288 11.70 19.56 -25.21
N LEU A 289 11.97 18.26 -25.19
CA LEU A 289 12.58 17.59 -24.05
C LEU A 289 14.03 18.00 -23.80
#